data_AF-A0A7X7E5X3-F1
#
_entry.id   AF-A0A7X7E5X3-F1
#
_cell.length_a   1.000
_cell.length_b   1.000
_cell.length_c   1.000
_cell.angle_alpha   90.00
_cell.angle_beta   90.00
_cell.angle_gamma   90.00
#
_symmetry.space_group_name_H-M   'P 1'
#
loop_
_entity.id
_entity.type
_entity.pdbx_description
1 polymer ?
#
loop_
_entity_poly.entity_id
_entity_poly.type
_entity_poly.pdbx_seq_one_letter_code
_entity_poly.pdbx_strand_id
1 'polypeptide(L)'
;PDIHAGLNGLMTDVVNQLGQTALDLWQTVLALPLAPDIVFSIENLACGTLARAGITQYAANGLPQRGIITIDDNANGRGWFVDQSPLDNSEFTVLLAAGGYQASAVSPASGTYDLFTVLLHEVGHILGFTDAFAGFASYIEIDDTGTPAFVAPGLNVQLTGDRDHITGIAAPADLMNPTLKQSIRKLPSALDAMMLNLALDLTPASAGQYAANLTVSTSSEFIALDIDPTSSTDLPDENDPENTPEIITQDNSDGTMIVNGDFNVADPSAPGFGWSLSGAAYIDQQSGMMPEADDYYTGFSQSVSIPANGNLLRFTIVSINWDSNLDMPPDAFQVALLNADDNTSWVDPMANFSESDAFINLQPDGRIYFAPQLYLLDYPDLISGAAVTLDTPLVVTLDISGIPADTVATLCFDLVSFAGGNTQIVIDDVEILASDILPPIVIVDTLRTADNTPSLTGTINDPDAEISVTVAASTYAAINNGDGTWMLPDDTITTALDDGIYDVAVSATDLAGNTGYDITTDELEIDTTGPLVTVDERETRDSTPPLTGTVDDP
;
A
#
# COMPACT_ATOMS: atom_id res chain seq x y z
N PRO A 1 22.79 -24.15 0.14
CA PRO A 1 23.59 -22.91 0.05
C PRO A 1 22.76 -21.75 0.61
N ASP A 2 23.30 -21.11 1.63
CA ASP A 2 22.61 -20.19 2.53
C ASP A 2 22.13 -18.93 1.79
N ILE A 3 20.82 -18.80 1.56
CA ILE A 3 20.19 -17.62 0.96
C ILE A 3 20.08 -16.44 1.95
N HIS A 4 20.53 -16.63 3.19
CA HIS A 4 20.58 -15.60 4.24
C HIS A 4 21.99 -15.07 4.54
N ALA A 5 22.99 -15.38 3.72
CA ALA A 5 24.29 -14.74 3.84
C ALA A 5 24.21 -13.30 3.30
N GLY A 6 23.95 -12.34 4.20
CA GLY A 6 24.03 -10.91 3.95
C GLY A 6 25.32 -10.51 3.20
N LEU A 7 25.17 -9.49 2.37
CA LEU A 7 26.06 -9.00 1.31
C LEU A 7 27.45 -8.54 1.75
N ASN A 8 28.24 -9.39 2.39
CA ASN A 8 29.57 -9.01 2.85
C ASN A 8 30.57 -8.89 1.68
N GLY A 9 30.85 -7.63 1.30
CA GLY A 9 32.00 -7.17 0.52
C GLY A 9 31.91 -7.33 -1.00
N LEU A 10 31.49 -8.50 -1.49
CA LEU A 10 31.43 -8.80 -2.94
C LEU A 10 30.34 -8.00 -3.67
N MET A 11 29.23 -7.67 -3.01
CA MET A 11 28.12 -6.96 -3.65
C MET A 11 28.39 -5.45 -3.79
N THR A 12 29.18 -4.83 -2.90
CA THR A 12 29.49 -3.40 -2.99
C THR A 12 30.31 -3.10 -4.25
N ASP A 13 31.29 -3.95 -4.59
CA ASP A 13 32.07 -3.79 -5.81
C ASP A 13 31.20 -3.97 -7.07
N VAL A 14 30.30 -4.95 -7.05
CA VAL A 14 29.31 -5.20 -8.12
C VAL A 14 28.38 -4.01 -8.30
N VAL A 15 27.82 -3.48 -7.21
CA VAL A 15 26.95 -2.30 -7.21
C VAL A 15 27.70 -1.08 -7.76
N ASN A 16 28.94 -0.84 -7.32
CA ASN A 16 29.74 0.26 -7.83
C ASN A 16 30.02 0.11 -9.34
N GLN A 17 30.32 -1.11 -9.80
CA GLN A 17 30.60 -1.38 -11.21
C GLN A 17 29.34 -1.21 -12.09
N LEU A 18 28.22 -1.79 -11.67
CA LEU A 18 26.95 -1.66 -12.39
C LEU A 18 26.42 -0.22 -12.34
N GLY A 19 26.57 0.45 -11.20
CA GLY A 19 26.18 1.84 -11.02
C GLY A 19 27.00 2.78 -11.90
N GLN A 20 28.31 2.54 -12.03
CA GLN A 20 29.14 3.25 -12.99
C GLN A 20 28.72 2.95 -14.44
N THR A 21 28.38 1.70 -14.75
CA THR A 21 27.87 1.31 -16.08
C THR A 21 26.56 2.02 -16.41
N ALA A 22 25.66 2.17 -15.44
CA ALA A 22 24.41 2.91 -15.57
C ALA A 22 24.67 4.41 -15.81
N LEU A 23 25.61 5.00 -15.07
CA LEU A 23 26.03 6.39 -15.26
C LEU A 23 26.66 6.61 -16.65
N ASP A 24 27.51 5.70 -17.12
CA ASP A 24 28.13 5.78 -18.44
C ASP A 24 27.09 5.65 -19.57
N LEU A 25 26.06 4.82 -19.37
CA LEU A 25 24.94 4.72 -20.30
C LEU A 25 24.19 6.06 -20.37
N TRP A 26 23.83 6.65 -19.23
CA TRP A 26 23.18 7.96 -19.18
C TRP A 26 24.04 9.08 -19.77
N GLN A 27 25.34 9.10 -19.50
CA GLN A 27 26.29 10.04 -20.12
C GLN A 27 26.25 9.93 -21.64
N THR A 28 26.16 8.71 -22.17
CA THR A 28 26.05 8.46 -23.61
C THR A 28 24.72 8.95 -24.16
N VAL A 29 23.61 8.64 -23.46
CA VAL A 29 22.24 9.04 -23.84
C VAL A 29 22.10 10.56 -23.91
N LEU A 30 22.66 11.28 -22.94
CA LEU A 30 22.53 12.74 -22.79
C LEU A 30 23.71 13.53 -23.36
N ALA A 31 24.78 12.87 -23.78
CA ALA A 31 26.05 13.50 -24.17
C ALA A 31 26.58 14.48 -23.10
N LEU A 32 26.56 14.06 -21.82
CA LEU A 32 26.91 14.92 -20.69
C LEU A 32 28.38 15.37 -20.76
N PRO A 33 28.67 16.67 -20.55
CA PRO A 33 30.06 17.16 -20.53
C PRO A 33 30.81 16.75 -19.26
N LEU A 34 30.10 16.56 -18.15
CA LEU A 34 30.62 16.07 -16.88
C LEU A 34 29.49 15.34 -16.14
N ALA A 35 29.78 14.14 -15.65
CA ALA A 35 28.85 13.39 -14.81
C ALA A 35 29.06 13.70 -13.33
N PRO A 36 27.99 13.62 -12.51
CA PRO A 36 28.10 13.72 -11.07
C PRO A 36 28.92 12.56 -10.49
N ASP A 37 29.53 12.82 -9.35
CA ASP A 37 30.22 11.82 -8.52
C ASP A 37 29.17 11.14 -7.62
N ILE A 38 28.98 9.83 -7.79
CA ILE A 38 27.92 9.06 -7.12
C ILE A 38 28.56 8.10 -6.12
N VAL A 39 28.09 8.15 -4.88
CA VAL A 39 28.43 7.18 -3.85
C VAL A 39 27.30 6.16 -3.74
N PHE A 40 27.62 4.88 -3.89
CA PHE A 40 26.66 3.81 -3.69
C PHE A 40 26.79 3.21 -2.29
N SER A 41 25.67 3.02 -1.59
CA SER A 41 25.59 2.26 -0.33
C SER A 41 24.56 1.14 -0.44
N ILE A 42 24.70 0.15 0.45
CA ILE A 42 23.80 -0.99 0.56
C ILE A 42 23.31 -1.03 2.00
N GLU A 43 22.00 -0.98 2.18
CA GLU A 43 21.32 -0.95 3.47
C GLU A 43 20.02 -1.77 3.34
N ASN A 44 19.41 -2.20 4.45
CA ASN A 44 18.06 -2.74 4.40
C ASN A 44 17.07 -1.57 4.43
N LEU A 45 16.34 -1.39 3.34
CA LEU A 45 15.45 -0.25 3.12
C LEU A 45 14.04 -0.52 3.67
N ALA A 46 13.23 0.53 3.69
CA ALA A 46 11.82 0.43 4.06
C ALA A 46 11.06 -0.52 3.13
N CYS A 47 9.93 -1.04 3.61
CA CYS A 47 9.14 -1.99 2.85
C CYS A 47 8.79 -1.48 1.45
N GLY A 48 8.92 -2.34 0.44
CA GLY A 48 8.63 -2.01 -0.96
C GLY A 48 9.66 -1.08 -1.63
N THR A 49 10.67 -0.60 -0.90
CA THR A 49 11.68 0.33 -1.43
C THR A 49 12.91 -0.44 -1.92
N LEU A 50 13.14 -0.44 -3.23
CA LEU A 50 14.27 -1.15 -3.83
C LEU A 50 15.58 -0.34 -3.82
N ALA A 51 15.48 0.97 -3.91
CA ALA A 51 16.58 1.91 -3.78
C ALA A 51 16.04 3.31 -3.48
N ARG A 52 16.94 4.24 -3.12
CA ARG A 52 16.67 5.67 -3.00
C ARG A 52 17.88 6.47 -3.47
N ALA A 53 17.62 7.65 -4.04
CA ALA A 53 18.65 8.57 -4.50
C ALA A 53 18.49 9.96 -3.86
N GLY A 54 19.61 10.64 -3.64
CA GLY A 54 19.61 12.03 -3.18
C GLY A 54 20.79 12.83 -3.73
N ILE A 55 20.51 14.01 -4.27
CA ILE A 55 21.54 14.97 -4.67
C ILE A 55 22.12 15.63 -3.42
N THR A 56 23.42 15.45 -3.18
CA THR A 56 24.09 15.98 -1.99
C THR A 56 24.90 17.24 -2.25
N GLN A 57 25.21 17.52 -3.52
CA GLN A 57 25.93 18.74 -3.89
C GLN A 57 25.55 19.21 -5.30
N TYR A 58 25.39 20.52 -5.43
CA TYR A 58 25.27 21.22 -6.71
C TYR A 58 26.56 21.96 -7.07
N ALA A 59 26.91 21.98 -8.35
CA ALA A 59 28.00 22.77 -8.89
C ALA A 59 27.64 24.26 -8.93
N ALA A 60 28.64 25.12 -9.16
CA ALA A 60 28.44 26.58 -9.22
C ALA A 60 27.49 27.05 -10.33
N ASN A 61 27.27 26.23 -11.36
CA ASN A 61 26.31 26.47 -12.43
C ASN A 61 24.91 25.92 -12.11
N GLY A 62 24.69 25.39 -10.91
CA GLY A 62 23.41 24.84 -10.46
C GLY A 62 23.17 23.37 -10.85
N LEU A 63 24.04 22.75 -11.65
CA LEU A 63 23.85 21.34 -12.04
C LEU A 63 24.20 20.37 -10.89
N PRO A 64 23.58 19.18 -10.82
CA PRO A 64 23.98 18.15 -9.88
C PRO A 64 25.47 17.81 -10.02
N GLN A 65 26.19 17.78 -8.89
CA GLN A 65 27.62 17.51 -8.83
C GLN A 65 27.93 16.24 -8.04
N ARG A 66 27.19 15.98 -6.96
CA ARG A 66 27.32 14.76 -6.15
C ARG A 66 25.98 14.21 -5.74
N GLY A 67 25.91 12.89 -5.65
CA GLY A 67 24.75 12.16 -5.19
C GLY A 67 25.11 10.95 -4.34
N ILE A 68 24.13 10.46 -3.59
CA ILE A 68 24.18 9.16 -2.93
C ILE A 68 23.03 8.32 -3.47
N ILE A 69 23.31 7.05 -3.79
CA ILE A 69 22.30 6.04 -4.10
C ILE A 69 22.44 4.93 -3.07
N THR A 70 21.38 4.67 -2.32
CA THR A 70 21.31 3.55 -1.38
C THR A 70 20.42 2.48 -1.98
N ILE A 71 20.91 1.24 -2.04
CA ILE A 71 20.18 0.10 -2.61
C ILE A 71 19.82 -0.85 -1.48
N ASP A 72 18.63 -1.44 -1.59
CA ASP A 72 18.19 -2.47 -0.66
C ASP A 72 19.09 -3.71 -0.71
N ASP A 73 19.39 -4.31 0.44
CA ASP A 73 20.35 -5.40 0.53
C ASP A 73 19.84 -6.73 -0.06
N ASN A 74 18.53 -6.95 -0.13
CA ASN A 74 17.96 -8.22 -0.56
C ASN A 74 16.73 -8.07 -1.47
N ALA A 75 16.51 -6.87 -2.00
CA ALA A 75 15.36 -6.47 -2.79
C ALA A 75 14.03 -6.72 -2.04
N ASN A 76 13.97 -6.40 -0.75
CA ASN A 76 12.84 -6.65 0.14
C ASN A 76 12.45 -8.14 0.21
N GLY A 77 13.46 -9.01 0.30
CA GLY A 77 13.34 -10.47 0.40
C GLY A 77 13.14 -11.18 -0.93
N ARG A 78 13.22 -10.45 -2.05
CA ARG A 78 12.86 -10.94 -3.40
C ARG A 78 14.06 -11.26 -4.28
N GLY A 79 15.25 -10.86 -3.84
CA GLY A 79 16.51 -11.14 -4.51
C GLY A 79 16.78 -10.25 -5.72
N TRP A 80 18.08 -10.01 -5.93
CA TRP A 80 18.61 -9.25 -7.04
C TRP A 80 19.10 -10.16 -8.17
N PHE A 81 18.69 -9.87 -9.40
CA PHE A 81 19.38 -10.31 -10.59
C PHE A 81 20.56 -9.38 -10.88
N VAL A 82 21.76 -9.95 -10.85
CA VAL A 82 23.01 -9.25 -11.19
C VAL A 82 23.42 -9.66 -12.61
N ASP A 83 23.09 -8.83 -13.58
CA ASP A 83 23.45 -9.07 -14.96
C ASP A 83 24.96 -8.88 -15.20
N GLN A 84 25.60 -9.88 -15.78
CA GLN A 84 27.02 -9.84 -16.16
C GLN A 84 27.23 -9.13 -17.51
N SER A 85 26.17 -9.00 -18.31
CA SER A 85 26.12 -8.31 -19.59
C SER A 85 24.97 -7.29 -19.63
N PRO A 86 24.94 -6.28 -18.73
CA PRO A 86 23.80 -5.37 -18.56
C PRO A 86 23.39 -4.58 -19.82
N LEU A 87 24.28 -4.49 -20.82
CA LEU A 87 24.04 -3.80 -22.09
C LEU A 87 23.53 -4.71 -23.22
N ASP A 88 23.49 -6.03 -23.01
CA ASP A 88 22.95 -7.03 -23.93
C ASP A 88 21.75 -7.68 -23.23
N ASN A 89 20.52 -7.40 -23.66
CA ASN A 89 19.28 -7.82 -22.97
C ASN A 89 19.00 -9.33 -23.08
N SER A 90 20.03 -10.16 -23.04
CA SER A 90 20.00 -11.57 -23.41
C SER A 90 19.11 -12.40 -22.48
N GLU A 91 19.00 -11.98 -21.22
CA GLU A 91 18.18 -12.57 -20.16
C GLU A 91 16.72 -12.07 -20.21
N PHE A 92 16.47 -10.99 -20.94
CA PHE A 92 15.17 -10.32 -21.07
C PHE A 92 14.70 -10.33 -22.52
N THR A 93 14.42 -11.53 -23.03
CA THR A 93 14.17 -11.75 -24.47
C THR A 93 12.79 -11.31 -24.96
N VAL A 94 11.83 -11.05 -24.05
CA VAL A 94 10.45 -10.71 -24.41
C VAL A 94 10.28 -9.20 -24.40
N LEU A 95 10.09 -8.59 -25.57
CA LEU A 95 9.82 -7.15 -25.67
C LEU A 95 8.40 -6.83 -25.20
N LEU A 96 8.27 -5.95 -24.21
CA LEU A 96 6.97 -5.44 -23.73
C LEU A 96 6.58 -4.17 -24.48
N ALA A 97 7.47 -3.18 -24.48
CA ALA A 97 7.35 -1.92 -25.21
C ALA A 97 8.76 -1.33 -25.43
N ALA A 98 8.86 -0.17 -26.08
CA ALA A 98 10.15 0.48 -26.30
C ALA A 98 10.85 0.73 -24.95
N GLY A 99 12.01 0.10 -24.73
CA GLY A 99 12.79 0.21 -23.49
C GLY A 99 12.43 -0.79 -22.40
N GLY A 100 11.30 -1.51 -22.51
CA GLY A 100 10.86 -2.50 -21.51
C GLY A 100 10.91 -3.93 -22.01
N TYR A 101 11.56 -4.80 -21.25
CA TYR A 101 11.80 -6.20 -21.58
C TYR A 101 11.45 -7.11 -20.40
N GLN A 102 11.05 -8.34 -20.70
CA GLN A 102 10.71 -9.36 -19.72
C GLN A 102 11.58 -10.61 -19.90
N ALA A 103 12.02 -11.15 -18.78
CA ALA A 103 12.69 -12.44 -18.70
C ALA A 103 11.68 -13.58 -18.90
N SER A 104 12.05 -14.56 -19.72
CA SER A 104 11.23 -15.77 -19.85
C SER A 104 11.28 -16.60 -18.56
N ALA A 105 10.32 -17.50 -18.34
CA ALA A 105 10.28 -18.36 -17.14
C ALA A 105 11.50 -19.29 -16.97
N VAL A 106 12.33 -19.46 -18.00
CA VAL A 106 13.57 -20.25 -17.95
C VAL A 106 14.83 -19.37 -17.89
N SER A 107 14.66 -18.04 -17.92
CA SER A 107 15.76 -17.09 -17.79
C SER A 107 16.27 -17.07 -16.34
N PRO A 108 17.59 -16.92 -16.12
CA PRO A 108 18.16 -16.70 -14.80
C PRO A 108 17.59 -15.48 -14.06
N ALA A 109 17.03 -14.49 -14.79
CA ALA A 109 16.42 -13.30 -14.21
C ALA A 109 14.95 -13.50 -13.79
N SER A 110 14.37 -14.68 -14.05
CA SER A 110 12.97 -14.98 -13.72
C SER A 110 12.75 -15.00 -12.21
N GLY A 111 11.77 -14.24 -11.73
CA GLY A 111 11.39 -14.20 -10.31
C GLY A 111 12.28 -13.32 -9.43
N THR A 112 13.10 -12.45 -10.01
CA THR A 112 14.02 -11.53 -9.28
C THR A 112 13.94 -10.11 -9.84
N TYR A 113 14.38 -9.10 -9.10
CA TYR A 113 14.47 -7.73 -9.61
C TYR A 113 15.78 -7.48 -10.36
N ASP A 114 15.72 -6.79 -11.50
CA ASP A 114 16.91 -6.41 -12.26
C ASP A 114 17.63 -5.23 -11.58
N LEU A 115 18.76 -5.51 -10.91
CA LEU A 115 19.55 -4.49 -10.20
C LEU A 115 20.01 -3.36 -11.14
N PHE A 116 20.32 -3.69 -12.39
CA PHE A 116 20.75 -2.70 -13.36
C PHE A 116 19.64 -1.69 -13.72
N THR A 117 18.39 -2.15 -13.82
CA THR A 117 17.23 -1.26 -14.01
C THR A 117 17.06 -0.29 -12.85
N VAL A 118 17.16 -0.78 -11.61
CA VAL A 118 17.05 0.08 -10.42
C VAL A 118 18.17 1.12 -10.39
N LEU A 119 19.42 0.70 -10.63
CA LEU A 119 20.55 1.64 -10.72
C LEU A 119 20.37 2.70 -11.82
N LEU A 120 19.85 2.31 -13.00
CA LEU A 120 19.54 3.25 -14.07
C LEU A 120 18.49 4.29 -13.65
N HIS A 121 17.46 3.84 -12.95
CA HIS A 121 16.40 4.69 -12.42
C HIS A 121 16.95 5.72 -11.43
N GLU A 122 17.67 5.25 -10.40
CA GLU A 122 18.24 6.12 -9.36
C GLU A 122 19.29 7.10 -9.92
N VAL A 123 20.09 6.68 -10.91
CA VAL A 123 21.01 7.60 -11.60
C VAL A 123 20.23 8.70 -12.33
N GLY A 124 19.05 8.41 -12.90
CA GLY A 124 18.16 9.40 -13.48
C GLY A 124 17.78 10.51 -12.49
N HIS A 125 17.42 10.14 -11.26
CA HIS A 125 17.15 11.09 -10.18
C HIS A 125 18.38 11.92 -9.82
N ILE A 126 19.56 11.30 -9.67
CA ILE A 126 20.81 12.04 -9.39
C ILE A 126 21.17 13.01 -10.51
N LEU A 127 20.84 12.69 -11.75
CA LEU A 127 21.04 13.57 -12.91
C LEU A 127 20.03 14.73 -12.95
N GLY A 128 19.03 14.76 -12.08
CA GLY A 128 18.09 15.86 -11.94
C GLY A 128 16.68 15.54 -12.40
N PHE A 129 16.30 14.27 -12.57
CA PHE A 129 14.89 13.89 -12.73
C PHE A 129 14.20 13.92 -11.36
N THR A 130 14.00 15.11 -10.79
CA THR A 130 13.38 15.27 -9.46
C THR A 130 12.93 16.72 -9.26
N ASP A 131 11.82 16.93 -8.57
CA ASP A 131 11.30 18.24 -8.18
C ASP A 131 12.24 18.98 -7.20
N ALA A 132 13.15 18.26 -6.54
CA ALA A 132 14.20 18.85 -5.71
C ALA A 132 15.23 19.62 -6.56
N PHE A 133 15.37 19.28 -7.84
CA PHE A 133 16.22 19.99 -8.77
C PHE A 133 15.46 21.10 -9.49
N ALA A 134 15.86 22.35 -9.24
CA ALA A 134 15.19 23.53 -9.78
C ALA A 134 15.02 23.54 -11.31
N GLY A 135 15.95 22.92 -12.05
CA GLY A 135 15.85 22.82 -13.51
C GLY A 135 14.66 21.97 -13.95
N PHE A 136 14.42 20.85 -13.30
CA PHE A 136 13.28 19.97 -13.58
C PHE A 136 11.98 20.54 -13.03
N ALA A 137 12.00 21.01 -11.77
CA ALA A 137 10.85 21.65 -11.12
C ALA A 137 10.27 22.84 -11.92
N SER A 138 11.10 23.54 -12.70
CA SER A 138 10.66 24.67 -13.52
C SER A 138 9.68 24.31 -14.65
N TYR A 139 9.58 23.02 -14.99
CA TYR A 139 8.65 22.49 -15.99
C TYR A 139 7.43 21.81 -15.36
N ILE A 140 7.32 21.78 -14.03
CA ILE A 140 6.19 21.14 -13.37
C ILE A 140 5.02 22.11 -13.27
N GLU A 141 3.91 21.74 -13.88
CA GLU A 141 2.63 22.42 -13.75
C GLU A 141 1.64 21.51 -13.02
N ILE A 142 0.77 22.10 -12.20
CA ILE A 142 -0.28 21.38 -11.47
C ILE A 142 -1.61 21.91 -12.01
N ASP A 143 -2.46 21.01 -12.50
CA ASP A 143 -3.77 21.39 -13.03
C ASP A 143 -4.80 21.68 -11.93
N ASP A 144 -6.00 22.12 -12.33
CA ASP A 144 -7.09 22.45 -11.40
C ASP A 144 -7.57 21.25 -10.56
N THR A 145 -7.19 20.03 -10.92
CA THR A 145 -7.51 18.79 -10.17
C THR A 145 -6.41 18.40 -9.17
N GLY A 146 -5.30 19.14 -9.14
CA GLY A 146 -4.13 18.82 -8.31
C GLY A 146 -3.16 17.85 -8.96
N THR A 147 -3.37 17.47 -10.22
CA THR A 147 -2.53 16.49 -10.92
C THR A 147 -1.27 17.18 -11.47
N PRO A 148 -0.05 16.72 -11.10
CA PRO A 148 1.18 17.28 -11.62
C PRO A 148 1.52 16.73 -13.02
N ALA A 149 2.12 17.58 -13.85
CA ALA A 149 2.65 17.20 -15.16
C ALA A 149 3.93 17.98 -15.50
N PHE A 150 4.83 17.35 -16.23
CA PHE A 150 5.98 18.02 -16.85
C PHE A 150 5.55 18.61 -18.20
N VAL A 151 5.56 19.94 -18.29
CA VAL A 151 5.05 20.71 -19.43
C VAL A 151 6.15 21.54 -20.08
N ALA A 152 6.40 21.26 -21.36
CA ALA A 152 7.33 22.02 -22.20
C ALA A 152 6.76 22.17 -23.63
N PRO A 153 7.32 23.03 -24.50
CA PRO A 153 6.82 23.19 -25.86
C PRO A 153 6.76 21.86 -26.63
N GLY A 154 5.54 21.33 -26.85
CA GLY A 154 5.31 20.06 -27.55
C GLY A 154 5.46 18.80 -26.67
N LEU A 155 5.57 18.96 -25.35
CA LEU A 155 5.69 17.86 -24.39
C LEU A 155 4.75 18.12 -23.20
N ASN A 156 3.92 17.13 -22.87
CA ASN A 156 3.10 17.12 -21.66
C ASN A 156 3.07 15.69 -21.14
N VAL A 157 3.72 15.46 -19.99
CA VAL A 157 3.90 14.12 -19.39
C VAL A 157 3.33 14.16 -17.99
N GLN A 158 2.36 13.29 -17.71
CA GLN A 158 1.73 13.22 -16.40
C GLN A 158 2.68 12.56 -15.38
N LEU A 159 2.85 13.23 -14.25
CA LEU A 159 3.70 12.78 -13.15
C LEU A 159 2.85 12.21 -12.01
N THR A 160 3.48 11.42 -11.15
CA THR A 160 2.94 10.96 -9.87
C THR A 160 2.84 12.11 -8.87
N GLY A 161 2.11 11.92 -7.76
CA GLY A 161 1.88 12.95 -6.73
C GLY A 161 3.16 13.50 -6.10
N ASP A 162 4.21 12.67 -5.98
CA ASP A 162 5.57 13.05 -5.55
C ASP A 162 6.33 13.92 -6.56
N ARG A 163 5.83 14.01 -7.81
CA ARG A 163 6.39 14.77 -8.93
C ARG A 163 7.77 14.32 -9.42
N ASP A 164 8.24 13.17 -8.95
CA ASP A 164 9.55 12.62 -9.29
C ASP A 164 9.46 11.48 -10.30
N HIS A 165 8.26 10.92 -10.53
CA HIS A 165 8.07 9.80 -11.44
C HIS A 165 7.04 10.08 -12.54
N ILE A 166 7.21 9.41 -13.67
CA ILE A 166 6.21 9.34 -14.74
C ILE A 166 5.13 8.33 -14.34
N THR A 167 3.86 8.70 -14.49
CA THR A 167 2.77 7.75 -14.20
C THR A 167 2.86 6.50 -15.09
N GLY A 168 2.71 5.32 -14.49
CA GLY A 168 2.69 4.04 -15.22
C GLY A 168 1.53 3.93 -16.21
N ILE A 169 0.45 4.71 -16.03
CA ILE A 169 -0.66 4.79 -16.98
C ILE A 169 -0.21 5.44 -18.30
N ALA A 170 0.61 6.50 -18.24
CA ALA A 170 1.07 7.21 -19.42
C ALA A 170 2.16 6.43 -20.18
N ALA A 171 3.03 5.73 -19.44
CA ALA A 171 4.14 4.98 -20.03
C ALA A 171 4.54 3.78 -19.13
N PRO A 172 3.89 2.60 -19.26
CA PRO A 172 4.02 1.48 -18.30
C PRO A 172 5.38 0.75 -18.31
N ALA A 173 6.15 0.93 -19.38
CA ALA A 173 7.47 0.34 -19.55
C ALA A 173 8.60 1.35 -19.35
N ASP A 174 8.26 2.58 -18.96
CA ASP A 174 9.22 3.67 -18.84
C ASP A 174 10.07 3.49 -17.58
N LEU A 175 11.36 3.81 -17.71
CA LEU A 175 12.33 3.64 -16.66
C LEU A 175 11.95 4.48 -15.43
N MET A 176 11.47 5.71 -15.62
CA MET A 176 11.15 6.65 -14.53
C MET A 176 9.75 6.45 -13.95
N ASN A 177 9.17 5.25 -14.06
CA ASN A 177 7.96 4.89 -13.30
C ASN A 177 8.29 4.58 -11.84
N PRO A 178 7.35 4.79 -10.90
CA PRO A 178 7.57 4.50 -9.48
C PRO A 178 7.62 3.00 -9.16
N THR A 179 7.27 2.13 -10.10
CA THR A 179 7.19 0.67 -9.87
C THR A 179 8.01 -0.12 -10.87
N LEU A 180 8.60 -1.20 -10.36
CA LEU A 180 9.28 -2.23 -11.12
C LEU A 180 8.68 -3.58 -10.78
N LYS A 181 8.45 -4.42 -11.79
CA LYS A 181 8.05 -5.81 -11.62
C LYS A 181 9.26 -6.73 -11.60
N GLN A 182 9.20 -7.81 -10.84
CA GLN A 182 10.19 -8.90 -10.99
C GLN A 182 10.24 -9.39 -12.44
N SER A 183 11.38 -9.91 -12.87
CA SER A 183 11.62 -10.39 -14.22
C SER A 183 11.56 -9.30 -15.30
N ILE A 184 11.43 -8.01 -14.94
CA ILE A 184 11.38 -6.90 -15.89
C ILE A 184 12.69 -6.13 -15.88
N ARG A 185 13.16 -5.79 -17.08
CA ARG A 185 14.19 -4.80 -17.32
C ARG A 185 13.58 -3.57 -17.98
N LYS A 186 13.92 -2.38 -17.48
CA LYS A 186 13.60 -1.10 -18.10
C LYS A 186 14.88 -0.34 -18.40
N LEU A 187 14.94 0.30 -19.56
CA LEU A 187 16.10 1.07 -20.03
C LEU A 187 15.68 2.53 -20.29
N PRO A 188 16.64 3.50 -20.24
CA PRO A 188 16.35 4.89 -20.55
C PRO A 188 15.65 5.04 -21.90
N SER A 189 14.53 5.75 -21.88
CA SER A 189 13.73 6.02 -23.06
C SER A 189 14.13 7.35 -23.71
N ALA A 190 13.64 7.59 -24.94
CA ALA A 190 13.79 8.90 -25.57
C ALA A 190 13.04 9.99 -24.81
N LEU A 191 11.98 9.63 -24.09
CA LEU A 191 11.20 10.54 -23.26
C LEU A 191 12.02 11.02 -22.07
N ASP A 192 12.66 10.09 -21.35
CA ASP A 192 13.50 10.41 -20.20
C ASP A 192 14.65 11.33 -20.60
N ALA A 193 15.31 10.99 -21.72
CA ALA A 193 16.39 11.80 -22.27
C ALA A 193 15.91 13.21 -22.65
N MET A 194 14.71 13.37 -23.21
CA MET A 194 14.15 14.68 -23.55
C MET A 194 13.87 15.52 -22.31
N MET A 195 13.26 14.93 -21.27
CA MET A 195 12.95 15.63 -20.02
C MET A 195 14.23 16.09 -19.31
N LEU A 196 15.23 15.22 -19.19
CA LEU A 196 16.53 15.58 -18.59
C LEU A 196 17.30 16.61 -19.43
N ASN A 197 17.28 16.54 -20.76
CA ASN A 197 17.91 17.58 -21.59
C ASN A 197 17.29 18.97 -21.37
N LEU A 198 15.97 19.04 -21.21
CA LEU A 198 15.26 20.29 -20.91
C LEU A 198 15.59 20.79 -19.50
N ALA A 199 15.57 19.90 -18.50
CA ALA A 199 15.86 20.24 -17.11
C ALA A 199 17.31 20.73 -16.92
N LEU A 200 18.26 20.14 -17.65
CA LEU A 200 19.69 20.46 -17.56
C LEU A 200 20.12 21.60 -18.50
N ASP A 201 19.19 22.18 -19.28
CA ASP A 201 19.45 23.18 -20.33
C ASP A 201 20.59 22.76 -21.28
N LEU A 202 20.59 21.48 -21.67
CA LEU A 202 21.58 20.94 -22.59
C LEU A 202 21.20 21.36 -24.02
N THR A 203 22.15 21.93 -24.76
CA THR A 203 21.93 22.20 -26.19
C THR A 203 21.68 20.87 -26.90
N PRO A 204 20.53 20.65 -27.56
CA PRO A 204 20.22 19.35 -28.14
C PRO A 204 21.24 19.05 -29.24
N ALA A 205 22.10 18.07 -29.00
CA ALA A 205 22.88 17.44 -30.06
C ALA A 205 21.93 16.62 -30.93
N SER A 206 21.12 17.31 -31.74
CA SER A 206 20.22 16.76 -32.77
C SER A 206 19.27 15.66 -32.28
N ALA A 207 18.04 16.07 -31.91
CA ALA A 207 16.84 15.24 -31.67
C ALA A 207 16.53 14.16 -32.75
N GLY A 208 17.28 14.09 -33.85
CA GLY A 208 17.13 13.14 -34.94
C GLY A 208 18.08 11.93 -34.93
N GLN A 209 18.95 11.73 -33.93
CA GLN A 209 19.82 10.54 -33.84
C GLN A 209 19.43 9.53 -32.73
N TYR A 210 18.54 9.88 -31.82
CA TYR A 210 18.31 9.12 -30.58
C TYR A 210 17.59 7.78 -30.76
N ALA A 211 16.80 7.59 -31.82
CA ALA A 211 16.16 6.31 -32.12
C ALA A 211 17.10 5.27 -32.75
N ALA A 212 18.31 5.65 -33.19
CA ALA A 212 19.22 4.78 -33.94
C ALA A 212 20.35 4.16 -33.10
N ASN A 213 20.58 4.65 -31.87
CA ASN A 213 21.72 4.24 -31.04
C ASN A 213 21.36 3.32 -29.86
N LEU A 214 20.07 2.99 -29.66
CA LEU A 214 19.66 1.91 -28.73
C LEU A 214 19.82 0.50 -29.32
N THR A 215 20.21 0.37 -30.59
CA THR A 215 20.80 -0.88 -31.11
C THR A 215 22.27 -0.92 -30.73
N VAL A 216 22.59 -1.50 -29.56
CA VAL A 216 23.97 -1.74 -29.14
C VAL A 216 24.65 -2.67 -30.16
N SER A 217 25.78 -2.17 -30.67
CA SER A 217 26.71 -2.85 -31.55
C SER A 217 27.41 -3.99 -30.83
N THR A 218 27.38 -5.18 -31.44
CA THR A 218 27.99 -6.44 -31.00
C THR A 218 29.52 -6.46 -31.08
N SER A 219 30.24 -5.63 -30.31
CA SER A 219 31.70 -5.74 -30.26
C SER A 219 32.26 -5.68 -28.85
N SER A 220 32.60 -6.89 -28.41
CA SER A 220 33.35 -7.31 -27.23
C SER A 220 34.65 -6.53 -27.01
N GLU A 221 34.92 -6.18 -25.76
CA GLU A 221 36.11 -6.58 -25.00
C GLU A 221 36.06 -5.90 -23.61
N PHE A 222 35.51 -6.60 -22.61
CA PHE A 222 35.85 -6.34 -21.22
C PHE A 222 36.99 -7.28 -20.84
N ILE A 223 38.07 -6.71 -20.29
CA ILE A 223 39.18 -7.47 -19.72
C ILE A 223 38.63 -8.13 -18.45
N ALA A 224 38.41 -9.43 -18.51
CA ALA A 224 38.09 -10.24 -17.33
C ALA A 224 39.20 -10.05 -16.28
N LEU A 225 38.83 -9.64 -15.07
CA LEU A 225 39.68 -9.90 -13.91
C LEU A 225 39.65 -11.43 -13.71
N ASP A 226 40.79 -12.05 -13.94
CA ASP A 226 41.05 -13.48 -13.79
C ASP A 226 40.80 -13.90 -12.32
N ILE A 227 39.56 -14.32 -12.01
CA ILE A 227 39.27 -15.10 -10.82
C ILE A 227 39.65 -16.54 -11.15
N ASP A 228 40.89 -16.91 -10.80
CA ASP A 228 41.43 -18.26 -10.91
C ASP A 228 40.47 -19.28 -10.26
N PRO A 229 39.82 -20.18 -11.04
CA PRO A 229 38.86 -21.13 -10.52
C PRO A 229 39.54 -22.41 -9.96
N THR A 230 40.85 -22.41 -9.69
CA THR A 230 41.59 -23.64 -9.33
C THR A 230 42.19 -23.71 -7.93
N SER A 231 41.72 -22.93 -6.95
CA SER A 231 42.19 -23.10 -5.56
C SER A 231 41.09 -23.16 -4.50
N SER A 232 40.24 -24.18 -4.57
CA SER A 232 39.86 -25.02 -3.42
C SER A 232 38.90 -26.10 -3.90
N THR A 233 39.18 -27.34 -3.50
CA THR A 233 38.60 -28.60 -3.97
C THR A 233 37.11 -28.79 -3.66
N ASP A 234 36.45 -29.51 -4.58
CA ASP A 234 35.10 -30.11 -4.59
C ASP A 234 33.92 -29.24 -5.11
N LEU A 235 33.71 -29.32 -6.44
CA LEU A 235 32.41 -29.05 -7.09
C LEU A 235 31.54 -30.33 -6.99
N PRO A 236 30.25 -30.26 -6.60
CA PRO A 236 29.37 -31.42 -6.58
C PRO A 236 28.97 -31.85 -8.01
N ASP A 237 28.74 -33.15 -8.17
CA ASP A 237 28.37 -33.84 -9.41
C ASP A 237 26.99 -33.36 -9.91
N GLU A 238 26.89 -32.95 -11.19
CA GLU A 238 25.65 -32.50 -11.85
C GLU A 238 24.56 -33.60 -11.96
N ASN A 239 24.81 -34.80 -11.46
CA ASN A 239 23.84 -35.90 -11.40
C ASN A 239 23.45 -36.32 -9.97
N ASP A 240 23.75 -35.51 -8.95
CA ASP A 240 23.27 -35.76 -7.60
C ASP A 240 21.77 -35.40 -7.48
N PRO A 241 20.88 -36.37 -7.16
CA PRO A 241 19.47 -36.09 -6.92
C PRO A 241 19.21 -35.18 -5.70
N GLU A 242 20.24 -34.75 -4.95
CA GLU A 242 20.14 -33.76 -3.87
C GLU A 242 20.30 -32.29 -4.32
N ASN A 243 20.55 -32.00 -5.61
CA ASN A 243 20.71 -30.61 -6.11
C ASN A 243 19.44 -30.00 -6.73
N THR A 244 18.26 -30.48 -6.32
CA THR A 244 17.03 -29.68 -6.47
C THR A 244 17.11 -28.49 -5.52
N PRO A 245 16.71 -27.27 -5.91
CA PRO A 245 16.46 -26.20 -4.94
C PRO A 245 15.52 -26.76 -3.89
N GLU A 246 16.03 -26.96 -2.69
CA GLU A 246 15.21 -27.33 -1.55
C GLU A 246 14.35 -26.10 -1.27
N ILE A 247 13.13 -26.09 -1.81
CA ILE A 247 12.08 -25.22 -1.30
C ILE A 247 11.92 -25.69 0.14
N ILE A 248 12.46 -24.94 1.09
CA ILE A 248 12.16 -25.13 2.50
C ILE A 248 10.70 -24.71 2.66
N THR A 249 9.77 -25.60 2.31
CA THR A 249 8.47 -25.61 2.97
C THR A 249 8.76 -26.11 4.37
N GLN A 250 8.95 -25.21 5.33
CA GLN A 250 8.71 -25.60 6.71
C GLN A 250 7.27 -26.09 6.79
N ASP A 251 7.13 -27.31 7.27
CA ASP A 251 5.85 -27.91 7.65
C ASP A 251 5.30 -27.09 8.82
N ASN A 252 4.56 -26.02 8.52
CA ASN A 252 3.82 -25.24 9.49
C ASN A 252 2.57 -26.04 9.87
N SER A 253 2.78 -27.09 10.67
CA SER A 253 1.71 -27.97 11.17
C SER A 253 0.68 -27.26 12.06
N ASP A 254 0.90 -25.98 12.36
CA ASP A 254 0.08 -25.15 13.25
C ASP A 254 -0.75 -24.08 12.49
N GLY A 255 -0.64 -24.00 11.16
CA GLY A 255 -1.53 -23.15 10.35
C GLY A 255 -1.21 -21.65 10.32
N THR A 256 -0.14 -21.18 10.96
CA THR A 256 0.33 -19.79 10.82
C THR A 256 1.30 -19.68 9.64
N MET A 257 0.90 -18.96 8.60
CA MET A 257 1.73 -18.63 7.42
C MET A 257 2.71 -17.47 7.70
N ILE A 258 2.54 -16.78 8.83
CA ILE A 258 3.46 -15.77 9.37
C ILE A 258 4.52 -16.49 10.21
N VAL A 259 5.79 -16.31 9.87
CA VAL A 259 6.92 -16.79 10.67
C VAL A 259 7.19 -15.79 11.80
N ASN A 260 7.30 -16.28 13.03
CA ASN A 260 7.63 -15.46 14.21
C ASN A 260 6.67 -14.29 14.46
N GLY A 261 5.38 -14.49 14.17
CA GLY A 261 4.34 -13.49 14.42
C GLY A 261 4.09 -13.18 15.90
N ASP A 262 4.55 -14.08 16.78
CA ASP A 262 4.56 -13.95 18.24
C ASP A 262 5.87 -13.34 18.78
N PHE A 263 6.77 -12.94 17.88
CA PHE A 263 8.07 -12.33 18.17
C PHE A 263 8.92 -13.07 19.21
N ASN A 264 8.82 -14.40 19.29
CA ASN A 264 9.57 -15.22 20.24
C ASN A 264 11.05 -15.42 19.87
N VAL A 265 11.41 -15.24 18.60
CA VAL A 265 12.78 -15.34 18.09
C VAL A 265 13.34 -13.94 17.90
N ALA A 266 14.21 -13.48 18.81
CA ALA A 266 14.70 -12.11 18.81
C ALA A 266 16.00 -11.86 18.02
N ASP A 267 16.79 -12.91 17.75
CA ASP A 267 18.06 -12.80 17.02
C ASP A 267 17.81 -12.86 15.51
N PRO A 268 18.10 -11.79 14.74
CA PRO A 268 17.88 -11.76 13.29
C PRO A 268 18.63 -12.83 12.50
N SER A 269 19.70 -13.40 13.09
CA SER A 269 20.48 -14.47 12.46
C SER A 269 19.95 -15.88 12.76
N ALA A 270 18.96 -16.00 13.67
CA ALA A 270 18.44 -17.29 14.07
C ALA A 270 17.45 -17.84 13.02
N PRO A 271 17.47 -19.17 12.76
CA PRO A 271 16.42 -19.82 11.97
C PRO A 271 15.05 -19.53 12.57
N GLY A 272 14.08 -19.19 11.72
CA GLY A 272 12.73 -18.86 12.15
C GLY A 272 12.57 -17.43 12.67
N PHE A 273 13.55 -16.52 12.49
CA PHE A 273 13.36 -15.10 12.77
C PHE A 273 12.25 -14.47 11.90
N GLY A 274 12.16 -14.86 10.63
CA GLY A 274 11.01 -14.60 9.74
C GLY A 274 10.87 -13.17 9.22
N TRP A 275 11.34 -12.17 9.95
CA TRP A 275 11.18 -10.75 9.62
C TRP A 275 12.40 -10.15 8.90
N SER A 276 12.15 -9.15 8.05
CA SER A 276 13.15 -8.17 7.63
C SER A 276 13.00 -6.91 8.49
N LEU A 277 14.12 -6.33 8.95
CA LEU A 277 14.14 -5.18 9.85
C LEU A 277 14.75 -3.95 9.17
N SER A 278 14.00 -2.86 9.05
CA SER A 278 14.50 -1.58 8.55
C SER A 278 14.74 -0.58 9.70
N GLY A 279 15.67 0.35 9.50
CA GLY A 279 15.99 1.38 10.49
C GLY A 279 16.43 0.81 11.84
N ALA A 280 15.82 1.30 12.92
CA ALA A 280 16.15 0.89 14.29
C ALA A 280 15.25 -0.22 14.85
N ALA A 281 14.55 -0.98 14.00
CA ALA A 281 13.62 -2.02 14.44
C ALA A 281 14.35 -3.17 15.13
N TYR A 282 13.73 -3.76 16.15
CA TYR A 282 14.25 -4.94 16.84
C TYR A 282 13.14 -5.67 17.59
N ILE A 283 13.41 -6.92 17.98
CA ILE A 283 12.52 -7.68 18.85
C ILE A 283 13.05 -7.62 20.29
N ASP A 284 12.19 -7.25 21.23
CA ASP A 284 12.46 -7.37 22.67
C ASP A 284 11.18 -7.78 23.40
N GLN A 285 11.33 -8.51 24.50
CA GLN A 285 10.22 -8.91 25.37
C GLN A 285 9.03 -9.57 24.64
N GLN A 286 9.29 -10.34 23.57
CA GLN A 286 8.26 -10.98 22.75
C GLN A 286 7.36 -9.99 22.00
N SER A 287 7.91 -8.85 21.59
CA SER A 287 7.18 -7.90 20.74
C SER A 287 8.11 -7.25 19.72
N GLY A 288 7.54 -6.84 18.59
CA GLY A 288 8.21 -6.02 17.60
C GLY A 288 8.30 -4.58 18.07
N MET A 289 9.51 -4.06 18.23
CA MET A 289 9.79 -2.69 18.67
C MET A 289 10.21 -1.84 17.47
N MET A 290 9.51 -0.74 17.23
CA MET A 290 9.84 0.25 16.21
C MET A 290 10.07 1.60 16.87
N PRO A 291 11.27 1.87 17.42
CA PRO A 291 11.64 3.21 17.85
C PRO A 291 11.95 4.11 16.65
N GLU A 292 11.82 5.41 16.83
CA GLU A 292 12.29 6.43 15.91
C GLU A 292 13.81 6.29 15.65
N ALA A 293 14.22 6.48 14.40
CA ALA A 293 15.60 6.42 13.96
C ALA A 293 16.01 7.72 13.25
N ASP A 294 17.32 7.93 13.07
CA ASP A 294 17.84 9.05 12.27
C ASP A 294 17.49 8.92 10.78
N ASP A 295 17.14 7.70 10.34
CA ASP A 295 16.60 7.39 9.02
C ASP A 295 15.07 7.49 9.06
N TYR A 296 14.46 8.04 8.00
CA TYR A 296 13.02 8.38 7.94
C TYR A 296 12.04 7.22 8.21
N TYR A 297 12.53 5.98 8.31
CA TYR A 297 11.72 4.77 8.42
C TYR A 297 12.33 3.80 9.43
N THR A 298 11.48 3.21 10.26
CA THR A 298 11.80 2.03 11.07
C THR A 298 10.65 1.05 10.97
N GLY A 299 10.93 -0.22 10.66
CA GLY A 299 9.85 -1.13 10.34
C GLY A 299 10.19 -2.61 10.32
N PHE A 300 9.12 -3.39 10.20
CA PHE A 300 9.14 -4.84 10.01
C PHE A 300 8.48 -5.16 8.68
N SER A 301 9.06 -6.10 7.93
CA SER A 301 8.38 -6.65 6.77
C SER A 301 8.57 -8.16 6.64
N GLN A 302 7.57 -8.81 6.03
CA GLN A 302 7.64 -10.24 5.73
C GLN A 302 6.87 -10.54 4.44
N SER A 303 7.47 -11.35 3.57
CA SER A 303 6.75 -11.94 2.44
C SER A 303 5.94 -13.15 2.93
N VAL A 304 4.64 -13.13 2.67
CA VAL A 304 3.67 -14.09 3.19
C VAL A 304 2.86 -14.66 2.02
N SER A 305 2.59 -15.97 2.03
CA SER A 305 1.68 -16.58 1.06
C SER A 305 0.29 -16.68 1.67
N ILE A 306 -0.72 -16.15 0.98
CA ILE A 306 -2.11 -16.21 1.43
C ILE A 306 -2.58 -17.67 1.32
N PRO A 307 -2.95 -18.34 2.43
CA PRO A 307 -3.37 -19.72 2.38
C PRO A 307 -4.77 -19.83 1.75
N ALA A 308 -5.09 -20.99 1.18
CA ALA A 308 -6.37 -21.21 0.50
C ALA A 308 -7.62 -21.03 1.39
N ASN A 309 -7.44 -21.10 2.70
CA ASN A 309 -8.46 -20.88 3.71
C ASN A 309 -8.20 -19.62 4.55
N GLY A 310 -7.22 -18.78 4.21
CA GLY A 310 -6.92 -17.56 4.94
C GLY A 310 -7.98 -16.50 4.67
N ASN A 311 -8.74 -16.14 5.70
CA ASN A 311 -9.79 -15.14 5.59
C ASN A 311 -9.37 -13.80 6.20
N LEU A 312 -8.55 -13.81 7.25
CA LEU A 312 -8.24 -12.60 8.02
C LEU A 312 -6.74 -12.48 8.28
N LEU A 313 -6.21 -11.26 8.22
CA LEU A 313 -4.92 -10.89 8.79
C LEU A 313 -5.18 -10.18 10.12
N ARG A 314 -4.57 -10.67 11.21
CA ARG A 314 -4.69 -10.09 12.55
C ARG A 314 -3.32 -9.68 13.08
N PHE A 315 -3.28 -8.59 13.82
CA PHE A 315 -2.15 -8.20 14.67
C PHE A 315 -2.61 -7.28 15.80
N THR A 316 -1.76 -7.08 16.79
CA THR A 316 -2.02 -6.21 17.93
C THR A 316 -1.04 -5.03 17.92
N ILE A 317 -1.57 -3.81 17.98
CA ILE A 317 -0.78 -2.62 18.35
C ILE A 317 -0.80 -2.55 19.88
N VAL A 318 0.29 -2.97 20.51
CA VAL A 318 0.40 -3.12 21.97
C VAL A 318 0.44 -1.76 22.66
N SER A 319 1.26 -0.85 22.16
CA SER A 319 1.39 0.50 22.70
C SER A 319 2.04 1.44 21.70
N ILE A 320 1.79 2.74 21.91
CA ILE A 320 2.47 3.80 21.18
C ILE A 320 2.90 4.89 22.16
N ASN A 321 4.14 5.33 22.00
CA ASN A 321 4.65 6.54 22.60
C ASN A 321 4.91 7.55 21.47
N TRP A 322 4.18 8.67 21.45
CA TRP A 322 4.43 9.75 20.49
C TRP A 322 5.37 10.80 21.09
N ASP A 323 6.34 11.29 20.32
CA ASP A 323 7.03 12.52 20.70
C ASP A 323 6.14 13.75 20.47
N SER A 324 6.41 14.81 21.24
CA SER A 324 5.66 16.07 21.27
C SER A 324 6.20 17.14 20.30
N ASN A 325 7.09 16.78 19.37
CA ASN A 325 7.75 17.74 18.48
C ASN A 325 6.81 18.20 17.34
N LEU A 326 6.15 19.34 17.55
CA LEU A 326 5.13 19.90 16.66
C LEU A 326 5.66 20.75 15.48
N ASP A 327 6.98 20.88 15.31
CA ASP A 327 7.59 21.82 14.33
C ASP A 327 8.03 21.14 13.01
N MET A 328 7.73 19.86 12.81
CA MET A 328 8.08 19.04 11.64
C MET A 328 6.83 18.31 11.11
N PRO A 329 6.83 17.71 9.91
CA PRO A 329 5.76 16.79 9.51
C PRO A 329 5.56 15.74 10.62
N PRO A 330 4.31 15.45 11.02
CA PRO A 330 4.05 14.52 12.11
C PRO A 330 4.52 13.12 11.74
N ASP A 331 5.10 12.40 12.72
CA ASP A 331 5.38 10.97 12.58
C ASP A 331 4.09 10.21 12.28
N ALA A 332 4.19 9.08 11.59
CA ALA A 332 3.03 8.26 11.27
C ALA A 332 3.38 6.78 11.37
N PHE A 333 2.49 6.00 11.97
CA PHE A 333 2.57 4.55 11.89
C PHE A 333 1.67 4.03 10.77
N GLN A 334 2.23 3.22 9.88
CA GLN A 334 1.55 2.72 8.69
C GLN A 334 1.66 1.21 8.61
N VAL A 335 0.61 0.57 8.10
CA VAL A 335 0.61 -0.87 7.83
C VAL A 335 0.08 -1.11 6.42
N ALA A 336 0.81 -1.88 5.64
CA ALA A 336 0.46 -2.17 4.26
C ALA A 336 0.51 -3.68 3.96
N LEU A 337 -0.34 -4.13 3.04
CA LEU A 337 -0.32 -5.49 2.50
C LEU A 337 -0.19 -5.36 1.00
N LEU A 338 1.04 -5.51 0.51
CA LEU A 338 1.41 -5.18 -0.86
C LEU A 338 1.47 -6.42 -1.73
N ASN A 339 1.19 -6.25 -3.02
CA ASN A 339 1.49 -7.23 -4.03
C ASN A 339 2.99 -7.43 -4.12
N ALA A 340 3.37 -8.68 -3.97
CA ALA A 340 4.73 -9.15 -4.08
C ALA A 340 5.46 -8.74 -5.37
N ASP A 341 4.72 -8.68 -6.48
CA ASP A 341 5.36 -8.53 -7.77
C ASP A 341 5.67 -7.08 -8.13
N ASP A 342 4.75 -6.16 -7.77
CA ASP A 342 4.77 -4.75 -8.20
C ASP A 342 4.51 -3.74 -7.08
N ASN A 343 4.46 -4.17 -5.82
CA ASN A 343 4.23 -3.35 -4.63
C ASN A 343 2.90 -2.56 -4.64
N THR A 344 1.92 -2.91 -5.49
CA THR A 344 0.59 -2.31 -5.40
C THR A 344 -0.17 -2.85 -4.20
N SER A 345 -0.93 -2.04 -3.47
CA SER A 345 -1.71 -2.53 -2.33
C SER A 345 -2.76 -3.58 -2.74
N TRP A 346 -2.90 -4.64 -1.95
CA TRP A 346 -4.00 -5.61 -2.04
C TRP A 346 -5.28 -5.13 -1.38
N VAL A 347 -5.21 -4.00 -0.65
CA VAL A 347 -6.29 -3.44 0.13
C VAL A 347 -6.74 -2.14 -0.52
N ASP A 348 -8.05 -1.88 -0.49
CA ASP A 348 -8.62 -0.64 -1.00
C ASP A 348 -8.02 0.58 -0.26
N PRO A 349 -7.82 1.71 -0.97
CA PRO A 349 -7.21 2.89 -0.39
C PRO A 349 -8.05 3.45 0.76
N MET A 350 -7.37 3.96 1.79
CA MET A 350 -8.02 4.65 2.89
C MET A 350 -8.68 5.96 2.40
N ALA A 351 -9.83 6.31 2.97
CA ALA A 351 -10.49 7.56 2.66
C ALA A 351 -9.56 8.76 2.92
N ASN A 352 -9.44 9.67 1.94
CA ASN A 352 -8.55 10.84 1.93
C ASN A 352 -7.03 10.53 1.82
N PHE A 353 -6.64 9.28 1.63
CA PHE A 353 -5.25 8.86 1.40
C PHE A 353 -5.17 7.99 0.13
N SER A 354 -5.69 8.47 -1.00
CA SER A 354 -5.75 7.71 -2.25
C SER A 354 -4.39 7.40 -2.88
N GLU A 355 -3.33 8.06 -2.41
CA GLU A 355 -1.95 7.83 -2.84
C GLU A 355 -1.15 6.98 -1.83
N SER A 356 -1.76 6.59 -0.72
CA SER A 356 -1.14 5.68 0.25
C SER A 356 -1.45 4.23 -0.14
N ASP A 357 -0.44 3.39 -0.01
CA ASP A 357 -0.52 1.93 -0.15
C ASP A 357 -0.90 1.23 1.17
N ALA A 358 -0.86 1.97 2.29
CA ALA A 358 -1.21 1.49 3.60
C ALA A 358 -2.72 1.34 3.79
N PHE A 359 -3.11 0.32 4.56
CA PHE A 359 -4.48 0.08 5.01
C PHE A 359 -4.73 0.60 6.43
N ILE A 360 -3.68 0.97 7.17
CA ILE A 360 -3.74 1.77 8.40
C ILE A 360 -2.75 2.92 8.28
N ASN A 361 -3.17 4.10 8.74
CA ASN A 361 -2.30 5.22 9.02
C ASN A 361 -2.72 5.88 10.34
N LEU A 362 -1.85 5.82 11.35
CA LEU A 362 -2.09 6.39 12.67
C LEU A 362 -1.17 7.59 12.91
N GLN A 363 -1.78 8.69 13.34
CA GLN A 363 -1.15 9.99 13.50
C GLN A 363 -0.89 10.34 14.98
N PRO A 364 0.02 11.30 15.29
CA PRO A 364 0.40 11.63 16.67
C PRO A 364 -0.71 12.33 17.47
N ASP A 365 -1.71 12.89 16.79
CA ASP A 365 -2.93 13.43 17.40
C ASP A 365 -3.93 12.33 17.81
N GLY A 366 -3.56 11.06 17.60
CA GLY A 366 -4.35 9.88 17.90
C GLY A 366 -5.34 9.51 16.81
N ARG A 367 -5.41 10.25 15.70
CA ARG A 367 -6.32 9.89 14.60
C ARG A 367 -5.81 8.67 13.85
N ILE A 368 -6.71 7.71 13.65
CA ILE A 368 -6.47 6.54 12.81
C ILE A 368 -7.29 6.64 11.53
N TYR A 369 -6.63 6.48 10.40
CA TYR A 369 -7.24 6.28 9.09
C TYR A 369 -7.03 4.82 8.71
N PHE A 370 -8.05 4.20 8.14
CA PHE A 370 -7.98 2.81 7.73
C PHE A 370 -8.88 2.52 6.53
N ALA A 371 -8.59 1.39 5.88
CA ALA A 371 -9.27 0.92 4.68
C ALA A 371 -10.67 0.36 5.00
N PRO A 372 -11.61 0.36 4.04
CA PRO A 372 -12.96 -0.17 4.26
C PRO A 372 -13.02 -1.65 4.67
N GLN A 373 -11.99 -2.43 4.32
CA GLN A 373 -11.90 -3.86 4.63
C GLN A 373 -11.41 -4.16 6.06
N LEU A 374 -11.11 -3.12 6.84
CA LEU A 374 -10.56 -3.25 8.18
C LEU A 374 -11.64 -3.21 9.25
N TYR A 375 -11.52 -4.13 10.21
CA TYR A 375 -12.39 -4.24 11.37
C TYR A 375 -11.57 -4.13 12.67
N LEU A 376 -12.03 -3.25 13.55
CA LEU A 376 -11.52 -3.14 14.91
C LEU A 376 -12.57 -3.73 15.83
N LEU A 377 -12.47 -5.04 16.12
CA LEU A 377 -13.51 -5.78 16.86
C LEU A 377 -13.84 -5.17 18.22
N ASP A 378 -12.84 -4.63 18.92
CA ASP A 378 -13.02 -3.96 20.22
C ASP A 378 -13.56 -2.52 20.10
N TYR A 379 -13.61 -1.98 18.87
CA TYR A 379 -14.05 -0.62 18.55
C TYR A 379 -14.95 -0.60 17.28
N PRO A 380 -16.09 -1.32 17.28
CA PRO A 380 -16.94 -1.48 16.09
C PRO A 380 -17.53 -0.17 15.56
N ASP A 381 -17.65 0.85 16.42
CA ASP A 381 -18.24 2.15 16.08
C ASP A 381 -17.19 3.15 15.58
N LEU A 382 -15.92 2.77 15.59
CA LEU A 382 -14.85 3.66 15.18
C LEU A 382 -14.93 3.88 13.68
N ILE A 383 -14.99 5.14 13.29
CA ILE A 383 -14.93 5.56 11.88
C ILE A 383 -13.51 5.98 11.52
N SER A 384 -13.12 5.73 10.27
CA SER A 384 -11.84 6.21 9.74
C SER A 384 -11.72 7.74 9.89
N GLY A 385 -10.60 8.20 10.42
CA GLY A 385 -10.32 9.59 10.82
C GLY A 385 -10.70 9.96 12.26
N ALA A 386 -11.33 9.06 13.01
CA ALA A 386 -11.59 9.25 14.44
C ALA A 386 -10.30 9.12 15.27
N ALA A 387 -10.28 9.75 16.44
CA ALA A 387 -9.19 9.61 17.38
C ALA A 387 -9.37 8.36 18.25
N VAL A 388 -8.30 7.59 18.42
CA VAL A 388 -8.21 6.46 19.34
C VAL A 388 -7.24 6.78 20.47
N THR A 389 -7.62 6.42 21.70
CA THR A 389 -6.67 6.41 22.83
C THR A 389 -6.20 4.98 23.05
N LEU A 390 -4.91 4.73 22.88
CA LEU A 390 -4.28 3.42 23.08
C LEU A 390 -4.01 3.15 24.56
N ASP A 391 -5.02 3.40 25.40
CA ASP A 391 -4.97 3.07 26.84
C ASP A 391 -4.99 1.55 27.06
N THR A 392 -5.43 0.81 26.05
CA THR A 392 -5.38 -0.65 25.92
C THR A 392 -4.82 -1.02 24.55
N PRO A 393 -4.21 -2.20 24.40
CA PRO A 393 -3.81 -2.71 23.09
C PRO A 393 -4.95 -2.68 22.08
N LEU A 394 -4.66 -2.30 20.84
CA LEU A 394 -5.62 -2.27 19.74
C LEU A 394 -5.43 -3.52 18.88
N VAL A 395 -6.42 -4.41 18.89
CA VAL A 395 -6.44 -5.58 18.01
C VAL A 395 -6.98 -5.16 16.64
N VAL A 396 -6.17 -5.36 15.62
CA VAL A 396 -6.49 -5.04 14.23
C VAL A 396 -6.82 -6.32 13.49
N THR A 397 -7.95 -6.35 12.78
CA THR A 397 -8.32 -7.47 11.92
C THR A 397 -8.68 -6.95 10.53
N LEU A 398 -7.97 -7.42 9.50
CA LEU A 398 -8.19 -7.08 8.11
C LEU A 398 -8.83 -8.27 7.39
N ASP A 399 -9.94 -8.05 6.70
CA ASP A 399 -10.51 -9.04 5.78
C ASP A 399 -9.65 -9.16 4.52
N ILE A 400 -9.08 -10.36 4.33
CA ILE A 400 -8.26 -10.74 3.19
C ILE A 400 -8.90 -11.86 2.35
N SER A 401 -10.16 -12.22 2.62
CA SER A 401 -10.88 -13.30 1.92
C SER A 401 -11.05 -13.04 0.41
N GLY A 402 -10.98 -11.77 0.01
CA GLY A 402 -10.97 -11.34 -1.40
C GLY A 402 -9.65 -11.58 -2.14
N ILE A 403 -8.56 -11.90 -1.42
CA ILE A 403 -7.24 -12.14 -2.02
C ILE A 403 -7.13 -13.62 -2.44
N PRO A 404 -6.74 -13.93 -3.69
CA PRO A 404 -6.64 -15.31 -4.14
C PRO A 404 -5.66 -16.15 -3.31
N ALA A 405 -5.99 -17.42 -3.12
CA ALA A 405 -5.08 -18.42 -2.53
C ALA A 405 -3.73 -18.47 -3.26
N ASP A 406 -2.66 -18.77 -2.52
CA ASP A 406 -1.27 -18.86 -2.97
C ASP A 406 -0.69 -17.54 -3.51
N THR A 407 -1.42 -16.43 -3.37
CA THR A 407 -0.90 -15.10 -3.63
C THR A 407 0.23 -14.81 -2.66
N VAL A 408 1.38 -14.39 -3.16
CA VAL A 408 2.44 -13.85 -2.33
C VAL A 408 2.16 -12.37 -2.10
N ALA A 409 2.15 -11.94 -0.85
CA ALA A 409 2.01 -10.56 -0.43
C ALA A 409 3.21 -10.15 0.42
N THR A 410 3.51 -8.86 0.50
CA THR A 410 4.46 -8.31 1.46
C THR A 410 3.66 -7.59 2.54
N LEU A 411 3.74 -8.06 3.78
CA LEU A 411 3.20 -7.35 4.94
C LEU A 411 4.26 -6.39 5.45
N CYS A 412 3.89 -5.12 5.61
CA CYS A 412 4.75 -4.02 6.04
C CYS A 412 4.18 -3.35 7.28
N PHE A 413 5.04 -3.11 8.27
CA PHE A 413 4.77 -2.24 9.41
C PHE A 413 5.84 -1.17 9.44
N ASP A 414 5.47 0.10 9.23
CA ASP A 414 6.41 1.19 9.09
C ASP A 414 6.08 2.33 10.06
N LEU A 415 7.04 2.68 10.91
CA LEU A 415 7.08 3.97 11.58
C LEU A 415 7.82 4.95 10.66
N VAL A 416 7.07 5.91 10.11
CA VAL A 416 7.61 7.03 9.34
C VAL A 416 7.87 8.19 10.29
N SER A 417 9.13 8.57 10.44
CA SER A 417 9.54 9.66 11.31
C SER A 417 10.30 10.73 10.54
N PHE A 418 10.04 12.00 10.83
CA PHE A 418 10.68 13.12 10.13
C PHE A 418 11.73 13.83 10.96
N ALA A 419 11.81 13.57 12.27
CA ALA A 419 12.79 14.12 13.19
C ALA A 419 13.55 13.00 13.93
N GLY A 420 14.50 13.39 14.78
CA GLY A 420 14.90 12.53 15.88
C GLY A 420 14.04 12.85 17.10
N GLY A 421 13.72 11.83 17.89
CA GLY A 421 12.79 11.94 19.00
C GLY A 421 12.71 10.65 19.80
N ASN A 422 11.58 10.44 20.49
CA ASN A 422 11.33 9.24 21.28
C ASN A 422 10.05 8.51 20.84
N THR A 423 9.58 8.74 19.62
CA THR A 423 8.43 8.00 19.10
C THR A 423 8.75 6.50 19.08
N GLN A 424 7.83 5.66 19.54
CA GLN A 424 7.98 4.22 19.52
C GLN A 424 6.63 3.53 19.35
N ILE A 425 6.59 2.59 18.42
CA ILE A 425 5.46 1.68 18.20
C ILE A 425 5.85 0.29 18.67
N VAL A 426 4.93 -0.40 19.34
CA VAL A 426 5.09 -1.80 19.74
C VAL A 426 3.97 -2.63 19.15
N ILE A 427 4.31 -3.70 18.43
CA ILE A 427 3.36 -4.64 17.81
C ILE A 427 3.59 -6.07 18.30
N ASP A 428 2.55 -6.88 18.27
CA ASP A 428 2.57 -8.30 18.64
C ASP A 428 1.45 -9.09 17.93
N ASP A 429 1.41 -10.40 18.12
CA ASP A 429 0.33 -11.32 17.72
C ASP A 429 -0.03 -11.27 16.23
N VAL A 430 0.96 -11.24 15.33
CA VAL A 430 0.73 -11.20 13.88
C VAL A 430 0.39 -12.58 13.33
N GLU A 431 -0.78 -12.75 12.73
CA GLU A 431 -1.21 -14.05 12.20
C GLU A 431 -2.21 -13.93 11.05
N ILE A 432 -2.29 -14.98 10.24
CA ILE A 432 -3.37 -15.18 9.27
C ILE A 432 -4.33 -16.22 9.84
N LEU A 433 -5.60 -15.85 10.00
CA LEU A 433 -6.64 -16.71 10.53
C LEU A 433 -7.42 -17.37 9.40
N ALA A 434 -7.62 -18.68 9.55
CA ALA A 434 -8.43 -19.45 8.63
C ALA A 434 -9.94 -19.38 8.91
N SER A 435 -10.32 -19.13 10.17
CA SER A 435 -11.72 -18.92 10.52
C SER A 435 -12.04 -17.47 10.29
N ASP A 436 -13.12 -17.22 9.58
CA ASP A 436 -13.76 -15.92 9.68
C ASP A 436 -14.33 -15.76 11.10
N ILE A 437 -14.05 -14.62 11.72
CA ILE A 437 -14.48 -14.24 13.07
C ILE A 437 -15.14 -12.85 13.08
N LEU A 438 -15.35 -12.25 11.91
CA LEU A 438 -15.89 -10.90 11.79
C LEU A 438 -17.42 -10.97 11.74
N PRO A 439 -18.14 -10.42 12.73
CA PRO A 439 -19.59 -10.33 12.64
C PRO A 439 -20.01 -9.28 11.58
N PRO A 440 -21.14 -9.48 10.88
CA PRO A 440 -21.71 -8.45 10.02
C PRO A 440 -22.02 -7.14 10.78
N ILE A 441 -21.76 -6.00 10.15
CA ILE A 441 -22.22 -4.69 10.63
C ILE A 441 -23.59 -4.43 10.01
N VAL A 442 -24.60 -4.20 10.85
CA VAL A 442 -25.99 -3.93 10.45
C VAL A 442 -26.51 -2.70 11.18
N ILE A 443 -27.22 -1.84 10.46
CA ILE A 443 -27.79 -0.58 10.98
C ILE A 443 -29.24 -0.47 10.53
N VAL A 444 -30.09 0.17 11.33
CA VAL A 444 -31.50 0.45 11.03
C VAL A 444 -31.71 1.91 10.60
N ASP A 445 -32.53 2.14 9.57
CA ASP A 445 -32.96 3.49 9.21
C ASP A 445 -34.08 3.99 10.15
N THR A 446 -33.99 5.24 10.60
CA THR A 446 -35.07 5.86 11.37
C THR A 446 -36.33 6.08 10.52
N LEU A 447 -37.50 5.76 11.06
CA LEU A 447 -38.80 5.89 10.39
C LEU A 447 -39.84 6.51 11.32
N ARG A 448 -40.50 7.59 10.86
CA ARG A 448 -41.76 8.10 11.44
C ARG A 448 -42.90 7.86 10.47
N THR A 449 -43.97 7.21 10.92
CA THR A 449 -45.09 6.81 10.05
C THR A 449 -46.43 6.76 10.77
N ALA A 450 -47.52 6.91 10.00
CA ALA A 450 -48.90 6.66 10.45
C ALA A 450 -49.37 5.23 10.14
N ASP A 451 -48.48 4.38 9.66
CA ASP A 451 -48.72 2.97 9.38
C ASP A 451 -48.26 2.11 10.56
N ASN A 452 -49.19 1.32 11.13
CA ASN A 452 -48.94 0.49 12.31
C ASN A 452 -48.25 -0.84 12.00
N THR A 453 -48.03 -1.16 10.72
CA THR A 453 -47.36 -2.40 10.25
C THR A 453 -46.32 -2.12 9.15
N PRO A 454 -45.45 -1.11 9.34
CA PRO A 454 -44.67 -0.55 8.24
C PRO A 454 -43.56 -1.48 7.75
N SER A 455 -43.09 -1.24 6.53
CA SER A 455 -41.78 -1.72 6.09
C SER A 455 -40.65 -1.07 6.89
N LEU A 456 -39.62 -1.85 7.25
CA LEU A 456 -38.39 -1.35 7.90
C LEU A 456 -37.19 -1.59 6.98
N THR A 457 -36.22 -0.68 6.97
CA THR A 457 -35.03 -0.75 6.13
C THR A 457 -33.77 -0.41 6.92
N GLY A 458 -32.62 -0.69 6.32
CA GLY A 458 -31.33 -0.26 6.85
C GLY A 458 -30.19 -0.75 5.97
N THR A 459 -28.96 -0.66 6.50
CA THR A 459 -27.73 -1.07 5.80
C THR A 459 -27.13 -2.32 6.43
N ILE A 460 -26.39 -3.07 5.61
CA ILE A 460 -25.62 -4.24 6.01
C ILE A 460 -24.36 -4.35 5.14
N ASN A 461 -23.22 -4.73 5.71
CA ASN A 461 -21.96 -4.88 4.96
C ASN A 461 -21.75 -6.30 4.39
N ASP A 462 -22.47 -7.29 4.89
CA ASP A 462 -22.42 -8.68 4.42
C ASP A 462 -23.62 -8.98 3.49
N PRO A 463 -23.40 -9.26 2.19
CA PRO A 463 -24.45 -9.51 1.22
C PRO A 463 -25.16 -10.86 1.37
N ASP A 464 -24.57 -11.81 2.11
CA ASP A 464 -25.06 -13.18 2.26
C ASP A 464 -25.58 -13.48 3.68
N ALA A 465 -25.45 -12.53 4.62
CA ALA A 465 -25.92 -12.69 5.99
C ALA A 465 -27.45 -12.86 6.13
N GLU A 466 -27.85 -13.71 7.08
CA GLU A 466 -29.25 -13.88 7.50
C GLU A 466 -29.63 -12.80 8.52
N ILE A 467 -30.73 -12.09 8.27
CA ILE A 467 -31.14 -10.92 9.06
C ILE A 467 -32.43 -11.22 9.84
N SER A 468 -32.40 -10.90 11.13
CA SER A 468 -33.51 -11.04 12.06
C SER A 468 -33.80 -9.68 12.72
N VAL A 469 -35.05 -9.22 12.60
CA VAL A 469 -35.52 -7.92 13.09
C VAL A 469 -36.51 -8.15 14.23
N THR A 470 -36.28 -7.54 15.38
CA THR A 470 -37.15 -7.63 16.55
C THR A 470 -37.76 -6.26 16.87
N VAL A 471 -39.09 -6.19 16.81
CA VAL A 471 -39.87 -5.00 17.18
C VAL A 471 -40.99 -5.41 18.13
N ALA A 472 -41.19 -4.63 19.20
CA ALA A 472 -42.19 -4.91 20.24
C ALA A 472 -42.16 -6.38 20.75
N ALA A 473 -40.95 -6.91 20.97
CA ALA A 473 -40.66 -8.28 21.41
C ALA A 473 -41.05 -9.41 20.43
N SER A 474 -41.43 -9.09 19.19
CA SER A 474 -41.67 -10.06 18.12
C SER A 474 -40.53 -10.02 17.10
N THR A 475 -40.03 -11.20 16.73
CA THR A 475 -38.88 -11.34 15.81
C THR A 475 -39.34 -11.84 14.45
N TYR A 476 -38.82 -11.22 13.39
CA TYR A 476 -39.15 -11.48 11.99
C TYR A 476 -37.88 -11.65 11.17
N ALA A 477 -37.90 -12.55 10.18
CA ALA A 477 -36.84 -12.64 9.19
C ALA A 477 -36.98 -11.50 8.18
N ALA A 478 -35.90 -10.77 7.93
CA ALA A 478 -35.83 -9.73 6.90
C ALA A 478 -35.11 -10.25 5.65
N ILE A 479 -35.22 -9.46 4.57
CA ILE A 479 -34.56 -9.74 3.29
C ILE A 479 -33.25 -8.97 3.26
N ASN A 480 -32.13 -9.68 3.08
CA ASN A 480 -30.88 -9.09 2.64
C ASN A 480 -30.93 -8.90 1.12
N ASN A 481 -30.79 -7.66 0.64
CA ASN A 481 -30.91 -7.38 -0.80
C ASN A 481 -29.61 -7.69 -1.55
N GLY A 482 -28.49 -7.92 -0.85
CA GLY A 482 -27.18 -8.19 -1.44
C GLY A 482 -26.49 -6.96 -2.05
N ASP A 483 -27.10 -5.78 -1.94
CA ASP A 483 -26.59 -4.50 -2.46
C ASP A 483 -26.14 -3.54 -1.35
N GLY A 484 -25.93 -4.06 -0.14
CA GLY A 484 -25.60 -3.28 1.05
C GLY A 484 -26.82 -2.80 1.86
N THR A 485 -28.04 -3.18 1.44
CA THR A 485 -29.28 -2.83 2.14
C THR A 485 -30.08 -4.05 2.55
N TRP A 486 -30.94 -3.88 3.56
CA TRP A 486 -31.92 -4.90 3.96
C TRP A 486 -33.32 -4.30 4.09
N MET A 487 -34.33 -5.17 4.03
CA MET A 487 -35.73 -4.78 4.15
C MET A 487 -36.55 -5.82 4.92
N LEU A 488 -37.28 -5.39 5.93
CA LEU A 488 -38.46 -6.09 6.44
C LEU A 488 -39.68 -5.60 5.64
N PRO A 489 -40.33 -6.43 4.80
CA PRO A 489 -41.42 -5.97 3.95
C PRO A 489 -42.61 -5.43 4.74
N ASP A 490 -43.34 -4.50 4.11
CA ASP A 490 -44.61 -3.98 4.61
C ASP A 490 -45.58 -5.11 4.98
N ASP A 491 -46.38 -4.91 6.03
CA ASP A 491 -47.33 -5.88 6.59
C ASP A 491 -46.70 -7.20 7.12
N THR A 492 -45.37 -7.32 7.19
CA THR A 492 -44.73 -8.50 7.83
C THR A 492 -44.97 -8.52 9.34
N ILE A 493 -45.04 -7.34 9.95
CA ILE A 493 -45.47 -7.16 11.34
C ILE A 493 -46.97 -7.43 11.40
N THR A 494 -47.35 -8.65 11.78
CA THR A 494 -48.77 -9.05 11.74
C THR A 494 -49.63 -8.48 12.87
N THR A 495 -49.01 -8.02 13.96
CA THR A 495 -49.71 -7.35 15.06
C THR A 495 -49.45 -5.87 14.97
N ALA A 496 -50.48 -5.09 14.62
CA ALA A 496 -50.40 -3.64 14.54
C ALA A 496 -49.83 -3.05 15.84
N LEU A 497 -48.83 -2.18 15.68
CA LEU A 497 -48.19 -1.45 16.76
C LEU A 497 -49.08 -0.28 17.20
N ASP A 498 -49.14 0.01 18.50
CA ASP A 498 -49.81 1.21 19.02
C ASP A 498 -48.95 2.46 18.76
N ASP A 499 -49.53 3.67 18.81
CA ASP A 499 -48.77 4.92 18.75
C ASP A 499 -47.67 4.95 19.82
N GLY A 500 -46.45 5.32 19.42
CA GLY A 500 -45.28 5.31 20.29
C GLY A 500 -43.95 5.26 19.54
N ILE A 501 -42.87 5.31 20.33
CA ILE A 501 -41.50 5.13 19.85
C ILE A 501 -41.07 3.71 20.22
N TYR A 502 -40.51 2.99 19.24
CA TYR A 502 -40.06 1.62 19.34
C TYR A 502 -38.59 1.51 18.97
N ASP A 503 -37.89 0.75 19.79
CA ASP A 503 -36.57 0.20 19.50
C ASP A 503 -36.69 -0.94 18.48
N VAL A 504 -35.90 -0.89 17.41
CA VAL A 504 -35.86 -1.93 16.36
C VAL A 504 -34.53 -2.68 16.47
N ALA A 505 -34.50 -3.73 17.29
CA ALA A 505 -33.28 -4.53 17.43
C ALA A 505 -33.07 -5.44 16.21
N VAL A 506 -31.96 -5.25 15.49
CA VAL A 506 -31.60 -6.10 14.34
C VAL A 506 -30.36 -6.92 14.66
N SER A 507 -30.35 -8.17 14.21
CA SER A 507 -29.18 -9.04 14.22
C SER A 507 -28.95 -9.62 12.84
N ALA A 508 -27.69 -9.67 12.41
CA ALA A 508 -27.26 -10.29 11.16
C ALA A 508 -26.24 -11.39 11.44
N THR A 509 -26.43 -12.58 10.87
CA THR A 509 -25.52 -13.72 11.02
C THR A 509 -24.94 -14.12 9.67
N ASP A 510 -23.61 -14.13 9.56
CA ASP A 510 -22.91 -14.53 8.34
C ASP A 510 -22.93 -16.06 8.11
N LEU A 511 -22.28 -16.50 7.03
CA LEU A 511 -22.13 -17.93 6.72
C LEU A 511 -21.16 -18.66 7.65
N ALA A 512 -20.27 -17.95 8.34
CA ALA A 512 -19.33 -18.49 9.32
C ALA A 512 -19.99 -18.70 10.71
N GLY A 513 -21.18 -18.13 10.92
CA GLY A 513 -21.93 -18.17 12.17
C GLY A 513 -21.61 -17.02 13.13
N ASN A 514 -20.90 -15.98 12.69
CA ASN A 514 -20.69 -14.78 13.48
C ASN A 514 -21.95 -13.90 13.41
N THR A 515 -22.40 -13.41 14.57
CA THR A 515 -23.61 -12.57 14.66
C THR A 515 -23.23 -11.16 15.08
N GLY A 516 -23.58 -10.18 14.25
CA GLY A 516 -23.57 -8.77 14.60
C GLY A 516 -24.96 -8.26 14.99
N TYR A 517 -24.99 -7.15 15.70
CA TYR A 517 -26.19 -6.53 16.22
C TYR A 517 -26.19 -5.05 15.88
N ASP A 518 -27.36 -4.54 15.54
CA ASP A 518 -27.61 -3.11 15.52
C ASP A 518 -27.43 -2.52 16.92
N ILE A 519 -26.86 -1.33 16.96
CA ILE A 519 -26.48 -0.61 18.19
C ILE A 519 -27.28 0.67 18.37
N THR A 520 -28.05 1.10 17.36
CA THR A 520 -28.93 2.24 17.49
C THR A 520 -30.11 1.89 18.39
N THR A 521 -30.82 2.92 18.85
CA THR A 521 -32.08 2.72 19.57
C THR A 521 -33.14 3.71 19.13
N ASP A 522 -34.41 3.38 19.35
CA ASP A 522 -35.57 4.27 19.17
C ASP A 522 -35.78 4.75 17.71
N GLU A 523 -35.60 3.87 16.73
CA GLU A 523 -35.65 4.21 15.30
C GLU A 523 -37.06 4.39 14.75
N LEU A 524 -38.06 3.71 15.32
CA LEU A 524 -39.42 3.65 14.76
C LEU A 524 -40.41 4.46 15.60
N GLU A 525 -41.00 5.50 15.01
CA GLU A 525 -42.09 6.28 15.59
C GLU A 525 -43.42 6.03 14.84
N ILE A 526 -44.41 5.51 15.57
CA ILE A 526 -45.78 5.31 15.09
C ILE A 526 -46.66 6.46 15.60
N ASP A 527 -47.29 7.17 14.68
CA ASP A 527 -48.25 8.24 14.97
C ASP A 527 -49.44 8.17 14.01
N THR A 528 -50.51 7.51 14.45
CA THR A 528 -51.77 7.41 13.70
C THR A 528 -52.72 8.58 13.94
N THR A 529 -52.35 9.51 14.84
CA THR A 529 -53.21 10.62 15.21
C THR A 529 -53.18 11.69 14.12
N GLY A 530 -54.17 11.66 13.23
CA GLY A 530 -54.32 12.69 12.21
C GLY A 530 -54.60 14.09 12.77
N PRO A 531 -54.29 15.16 12.01
CA PRO A 531 -54.50 16.54 12.44
C PRO A 531 -55.98 16.84 12.70
N LEU A 532 -56.30 17.51 13.81
CA LEU A 532 -57.63 18.03 14.09
C LEU A 532 -57.78 19.43 13.50
N VAL A 533 -58.60 19.55 12.46
CA VAL A 533 -58.98 20.84 11.86
C VAL A 533 -60.34 21.29 12.38
N THR A 534 -60.41 22.50 12.93
CA THR A 534 -61.66 23.15 13.33
C THR A 534 -61.89 24.42 12.52
N VAL A 535 -63.15 24.82 12.40
CA VAL A 535 -63.54 26.13 11.86
C VAL A 535 -64.36 26.83 12.91
N ASP A 536 -64.03 28.08 13.20
CA ASP A 536 -64.76 28.88 14.17
C ASP A 536 -66.19 29.10 13.69
N GLU A 537 -67.18 28.77 14.52
CA GLU A 537 -68.57 29.05 14.21
C GLU A 537 -68.78 30.56 14.05
N ARG A 538 -69.40 30.96 12.93
CA ARG A 538 -69.62 32.37 12.60
C ARG A 538 -71.00 32.59 11.99
N GLU A 539 -71.83 33.33 12.72
CA GLU A 539 -73.08 33.88 12.18
C GLU A 539 -72.83 35.27 11.57
N THR A 540 -73.24 35.46 10.31
CA THR A 540 -73.05 36.73 9.61
C THR A 540 -74.07 36.92 8.49
N ARG A 541 -74.28 38.17 8.08
CA ARG A 541 -75.11 38.54 6.90
C ARG A 541 -74.27 38.85 5.66
N ASP A 542 -72.95 38.79 5.79
CA ASP A 542 -72.02 38.85 4.67
C ASP A 542 -72.07 37.54 3.89
N SER A 543 -72.27 37.59 2.57
CA SER A 543 -72.29 36.40 1.71
C SER A 543 -70.89 35.86 1.36
N THR A 544 -69.85 36.59 1.73
CA THR A 544 -68.44 36.23 1.52
C THR A 544 -67.59 36.49 2.76
N PRO A 545 -67.95 35.94 3.94
CA PRO A 545 -67.23 36.24 5.16
C PRO A 545 -65.84 35.55 5.17
N PRO A 546 -64.82 36.16 5.79
CA PRO A 546 -63.60 35.44 6.11
C PRO A 546 -63.90 34.35 7.15
N LEU A 547 -63.33 33.16 6.95
CA LEU A 547 -63.41 32.02 7.86
C LEU A 547 -62.05 31.85 8.56
N THR A 548 -62.09 31.54 9.85
CA THR A 548 -60.92 31.23 10.68
C THR A 548 -61.16 29.90 11.40
N GLY A 549 -60.12 29.32 11.96
CA GLY A 549 -60.17 28.04 12.66
C GLY A 549 -58.80 27.68 13.22
N THR A 550 -58.69 26.49 13.80
CA THR A 550 -57.44 25.96 14.34
C THR A 550 -57.07 24.63 13.67
N VAL A 551 -55.77 24.35 13.62
CA VAL A 551 -55.19 23.02 13.42
C VAL A 551 -54.29 22.75 14.62
N ASP A 552 -54.30 21.53 15.17
CA ASP A 552 -53.52 21.17 16.38
C ASP A 552 -52.24 20.38 16.09
N ASP A 553 -51.96 20.09 14.82
CA ASP A 553 -50.71 19.53 14.33
C ASP A 553 -49.65 20.65 14.20
N PRO A 554 -48.46 20.51 14.82
CA PRO A 554 -47.44 21.57 14.95
C PRO A 554 -46.80 22.11 13.65
#